data_AF-A0A388SJJ6-F1
#
_entry.id   AF-A0A388SJJ6-F1
#
_cell.length_a   1.000
_cell.length_b   1.000
_cell.length_c   1.000
_cell.angle_alpha   90.00
_cell.angle_beta   90.00
_cell.angle_gamma   90.00
#
_symmetry.space_group_name_H-M   'P 1'
#
loop_
_entity.id
_entity.type
_entity.pdbx_description
1 polymer ?
#
loop_
_entity_poly.entity_id
_entity_poly.type
_entity_poly.pdbx_seq_one_letter_code
_entity_poly.pdbx_strand_id
1 'polypeptide(L)' 'MTAFRENPFVYLGVSPSSSRSEILEKAEEKALTEDPDEVAKYRSILTNPGKASGV' A
#
# COMPACT_ATOMS: atom_id res chain seq x y z
N MET A 1 10.76 -15.68 -10.18
CA MET A 1 9.82 -14.95 -11.07
C MET A 1 9.87 -13.49 -10.69
N THR A 2 10.11 -12.63 -11.66
CA THR A 2 10.30 -11.19 -11.52
C THR A 2 9.07 -10.60 -10.83
N ALA A 3 9.26 -10.03 -9.63
CA ALA A 3 8.23 -9.32 -8.91
C ALA A 3 7.80 -8.11 -9.76
N PHE A 4 6.74 -8.26 -10.56
CA PHE A 4 5.98 -7.12 -11.01
C PHE A 4 5.51 -6.44 -9.73
N ARG A 5 6.20 -5.36 -9.31
CA ARG A 5 5.73 -4.52 -8.21
C ARG A 5 4.38 -3.97 -8.67
N GLU A 6 3.31 -4.64 -8.24
CA GLU A 6 1.97 -4.12 -8.46
C GLU A 6 1.91 -2.70 -7.95
N ASN A 7 1.23 -1.83 -8.68
CA ASN A 7 1.06 -0.45 -8.27
C ASN A 7 0.38 -0.44 -6.89
N PRO A 8 0.96 0.19 -5.85
CA PRO A 8 0.38 0.22 -4.51
C PRO A 8 -1.07 0.71 -4.46
N PHE A 9 -1.44 1.62 -5.37
CA PHE A 9 -2.82 2.10 -5.51
C PHE A 9 -3.75 0.99 -5.98
N VAL A 10 -3.33 0.21 -6.98
CA VAL A 10 -4.10 -0.92 -7.52
C VAL A 10 -4.17 -2.05 -6.49
N TYR A 11 -3.04 -2.38 -5.86
CA TYR A 11 -2.97 -3.44 -4.86
C TYR A 11 -3.91 -3.17 -3.69
N LEU A 12 -3.90 -1.95 -3.14
CA LEU A 12 -4.79 -1.55 -2.04
C LEU A 12 -6.20 -1.15 -2.48
N GLY A 13 -6.49 -1.06 -3.78
CA GLY A 13 -7.79 -0.66 -4.30
C GLY A 13 -8.16 0.80 -3.99
N VAL A 14 -7.16 1.70 -4.03
CA VAL A 14 -7.28 3.14 -3.72
C VAL A 14 -6.84 4.01 -4.89
N SER A 15 -7.22 5.28 -4.88
CA SER A 15 -6.84 6.27 -5.89
C SER A 15 -5.62 7.10 -5.45
N PRO A 16 -4.83 7.66 -6.38
CA PRO A 16 -3.85 8.72 -6.07
C PRO A 16 -4.43 9.94 -5.34
N SER A 17 -5.74 10.16 -5.45
CA SER A 17 -6.46 11.21 -4.73
C SER A 17 -7.05 10.77 -3.39
N SER A 18 -6.97 9.48 -3.05
CA SER A 18 -7.51 8.95 -1.79
C SER A 18 -6.80 9.58 -0.60
N SER A 19 -7.56 9.84 0.45
CA SER A 19 -7.01 10.44 1.66
C SER A 19 -6.09 9.45 2.40
N ARG A 20 -5.20 9.97 3.25
CA ARG A 20 -4.36 9.09 4.10
C ARG A 20 -5.21 8.14 4.95
N SER A 21 -6.34 8.60 5.48
CA SER A 21 -7.24 7.77 6.30
C SER A 21 -7.87 6.63 5.49
N GLU A 22 -8.34 6.92 4.28
CA GLU A 22 -8.91 5.92 3.37
C GLU A 22 -7.89 4.85 2.97
N ILE A 23 -6.63 5.25 2.74
CA ILE A 23 -5.53 4.31 2.46
C ILE A 23 -5.28 3.37 3.65
N LEU A 24 -5.35 3.89 4.89
CA LEU A 24 -5.17 3.08 6.09
C LEU A 24 -6.32 2.09 6.27
N GLU A 25 -7.56 2.54 6.12
CA GLU A 25 -8.76 1.71 6.21
C GLU A 25 -8.73 0.58 5.18
N LYS A 26 -8.44 0.90 3.90
CA LYS A 26 -8.33 -0.11 2.83
C LYS A 26 -7.21 -1.10 3.05
N ALA A 27 -6.09 -0.67 3.63
CA ALA A 27 -5.02 -1.56 4.01
C ALA A 27 -5.42 -2.48 5.17
N GLU A 28 -6.14 -1.98 6.17
CA GLU A 28 -6.67 -2.82 7.26
C GLU A 28 -7.67 -3.86 6.75
N GLU A 29 -8.61 -3.46 5.89
CA GLU A 29 -9.55 -4.38 5.24
C GLU A 29 -8.82 -5.48 4.46
N LYS A 30 -7.82 -5.10 3.66
CA LYS A 30 -7.08 -6.05 2.81
C LYS A 30 -6.16 -6.98 3.59
N ALA A 31 -5.61 -6.54 4.72
CA ALA A 31 -4.81 -7.38 5.62
C ALA A 31 -5.63 -8.52 6.27
N LEU A 32 -6.96 -8.48 6.20
CA LEU A 32 -7.82 -9.59 6.64
C LEU A 32 -7.86 -10.75 5.64
N THR A 33 -7.53 -10.49 4.38
CA THR A 33 -7.64 -11.47 3.28
C THR A 33 -6.31 -11.77 2.59
N GLU A 34 -5.33 -10.89 2.68
CA GLU A 34 -4.00 -10.97 2.06
C GLU A 34 -2.90 -11.02 3.12
N ASP A 35 -1.64 -11.22 2.68
CA ASP A 35 -0.47 -11.18 3.57
C ASP A 35 -0.33 -9.79 4.25
N PRO A 36 -0.44 -9.71 5.59
CA PRO A 36 -0.32 -8.44 6.31
C PRO A 36 1.01 -7.72 6.10
N ASP A 37 2.12 -8.45 5.91
CA ASP A 37 3.44 -7.86 5.73
C ASP A 37 3.56 -7.20 4.35
N GLU A 38 2.98 -7.82 3.33
CA GLU A 38 2.91 -7.26 1.98
C GLU A 38 2.00 -6.03 1.93
N VAL A 39 0.83 -6.12 2.56
CA VAL A 39 -0.10 -4.98 2.71
C VAL A 39 0.57 -3.81 3.45
N ALA A 40 1.32 -4.09 4.52
CA ALA A 40 2.03 -3.07 5.28
C ALA A 40 3.09 -2.33 4.44
N LYS A 41 3.78 -3.05 3.54
CA LYS A 41 4.75 -2.46 2.59
C LYS A 41 4.06 -1.50 1.63
N TYR A 42 2.96 -1.91 1.00
CA TYR A 42 2.21 -1.06 0.07
C TYR A 42 1.60 0.16 0.76
N ARG A 43 1.02 -0.02 1.95
CA ARG A 43 0.51 1.07 2.80
C ARG A 43 1.62 2.05 3.15
N SER A 44 2.82 1.57 3.49
CA SER A 44 3.95 2.44 3.83
C SER A 44 4.42 3.27 2.64
N ILE A 45 4.41 2.71 1.42
CA ILE A 45 4.76 3.46 0.20
C ILE A 45 3.80 4.64 -0.01
N LEU A 46 2.49 4.41 0.18
CA LEU A 46 1.48 5.44 -0.07
C LEU A 46 1.38 6.48 1.06
N THR A 47 1.57 6.07 2.32
CA THR A 47 1.38 6.96 3.48
C THR A 47 2.66 7.69 3.91
N ASN A 48 3.84 7.20 3.49
CA ASN A 48 5.14 7.77 3.83
C ASN A 48 6.07 7.89 2.60
N PRO A 49 5.73 8.68 1.57
CA PRO A 49 6.52 8.77 0.34
C PRO A 49 7.97 9.25 0.58
N GLY A 50 8.21 10.06 1.63
CA GLY A 50 9.55 10.56 1.98
C GLY A 50 10.52 9.52 2.56
N LYS A 51 10.05 8.36 3.06
CA LYS A 51 10.92 7.29 3.57
C LYS A 51 11.34 6.29 2.47
N ALA A 52 10.73 6.35 1.29
CA ALA A 52 11.03 5.44 0.18
C ALA A 52 12.29 5.82 -0.63
N SER A 53 12.89 7.01 -0.39
CA SER A 53 14.13 7.49 -1.05
C SER A 53 15.43 7.20 -0.28
N GLY A 54 15.40 6.31 0.72
CA GLY A 54 16.56 5.97 1.54
C GLY A 54 17.19 4.61 1.24
N VAL A 55 17.54 4.35 -0.03
CA VAL A 55 18.47 3.27 -0.44
C VAL A 55 19.21 3.68 -1.70
#